data_AF-A0A0W7TKD0-F1
#
_entry.id   AF-A0A0W7TKD0-F1
#
_cell.length_a   1.000
_cell.length_b   1.000
_cell.length_c   1.000
_cell.angle_alpha   90.00
_cell.angle_beta   90.00
_cell.angle_gamma   90.00
#
_symmetry.space_group_name_H-M   'P 1'
#
loop_
_entity.id
_entity.type
_entity.pdbx_description
1 polymer ?
#
loop_
_entity_poly.entity_id
_entity_poly.type
_entity_poly.pdbx_seq_one_letter_code
_entity_poly.pdbx_strand_id
1 'polypeptide(L)'
;MKIVAVAAIAIIVVAAVAVYAVTKDDSKDDPFYLADIEDVEATEDNVVNGTYVLQRNLILAVPTSQSGDTSVAVQDLINYVLSAEGQAIVVENDYIAINSDASAYTSSIDDSKSYTITIQGSTTVNPIMMEVETAYEALHSNVNINITANGSGTGAAAAMSGNADIAMLSRDLKSSEAEKLTATSIGKDGIAIIINSSVSGVSSLTLAQVASIYNGTITNWSQLGGDDKDIDLCGRESSSGTRGAFEEILAGKVSGFSSSSVSSSMNEFSSNNALLSHIENTDYSIGYVSLGIALKALE
;
A
#
# COMPACT_ATOMS: atom_id res chain seq x y z
N MET A 1 -6.17 -15.60 35.69
CA MET A 1 -5.25 -14.44 35.66
C MET A 1 -4.70 -14.31 34.24
N LYS A 2 -5.55 -13.97 33.27
CA LYS A 2 -5.23 -13.79 31.83
C LYS A 2 -6.14 -12.74 31.16
N ILE A 3 -6.81 -11.89 31.94
CA ILE A 3 -7.73 -10.85 31.45
C ILE A 3 -7.01 -9.48 31.32
N VAL A 4 -5.74 -9.38 31.72
CA VAL A 4 -5.02 -8.11 31.81
C VAL A 4 -4.23 -7.76 30.54
N ALA A 5 -4.03 -8.70 29.61
CA ALA A 5 -3.20 -8.44 28.42
C ALA A 5 -3.94 -7.75 27.25
N VAL A 6 -5.25 -7.99 27.09
CA VAL A 6 -6.02 -7.40 25.98
C VAL A 6 -6.34 -5.92 26.22
N ALA A 7 -6.53 -5.52 27.48
CA ALA A 7 -6.76 -4.12 27.84
C ALA A 7 -5.51 -3.21 27.66
N ALA A 8 -4.31 -3.79 27.57
CA ALA A 8 -3.08 -3.02 27.37
C ALA A 8 -2.92 -2.56 25.91
N ILE A 9 -3.45 -3.31 24.94
CA ILE A 9 -3.38 -2.97 23.51
C ILE A 9 -4.33 -1.81 23.19
N ALA A 10 -5.56 -1.84 23.70
CA ALA A 10 -6.54 -0.77 23.48
C ALA A 10 -6.14 0.59 24.10
N ILE A 11 -5.33 0.60 25.17
CA ILE A 11 -4.83 1.83 25.80
C ILE A 11 -3.64 2.42 25.01
N ILE A 12 -2.91 1.61 24.24
CA ILE A 12 -1.82 2.07 23.38
C ILE A 12 -2.36 2.73 22.10
N VAL A 13 -3.48 2.24 21.54
CA VAL A 13 -4.10 2.79 20.32
C VAL A 13 -4.57 4.25 20.52
N VAL A 14 -5.14 4.60 21.68
CA VAL A 14 -5.57 5.99 21.96
C VAL A 14 -4.37 6.92 22.17
N ALA A 15 -3.22 6.39 22.60
CA ALA A 15 -1.99 7.17 22.74
C ALA A 15 -1.26 7.38 21.41
N ALA A 16 -1.35 6.44 20.46
CA ALA A 16 -0.71 6.56 19.14
C ALA A 16 -1.31 7.72 18.30
N VAL A 17 -2.63 7.92 18.37
CA VAL A 17 -3.31 9.01 17.63
C VAL A 17 -2.93 10.41 18.17
N ALA A 18 -2.48 10.51 19.42
CA ALA A 18 -2.08 11.78 20.04
C ALA A 18 -0.57 12.06 20.02
N VAL A 19 0.26 11.10 19.59
CA VAL A 19 1.73 11.24 19.55
C VAL A 19 2.25 11.59 18.15
N TYR A 20 1.45 11.48 17.09
CA TYR A 20 1.83 11.86 15.72
C TYR A 20 1.91 13.38 15.45
N ALA A 21 1.92 14.20 16.50
CA ALA A 21 2.33 15.59 16.42
C ALA A 21 3.78 15.71 16.95
N VAL A 22 4.73 15.03 16.28
CA VAL A 22 6.16 15.26 16.54
C VAL A 22 6.64 16.40 15.66
N THR A 23 7.35 17.30 16.32
CA THR A 23 7.90 18.55 15.80
C THR A 23 8.92 18.30 14.69
N LYS A 24 8.62 18.77 13.47
CA LYS A 24 9.60 18.98 12.40
C LYS A 24 10.79 19.77 12.97
N ASP A 25 12.00 19.23 12.86
CA ASP A 25 13.23 19.96 13.17
C ASP A 25 13.54 20.92 12.02
N ASP A 26 13.01 22.14 12.11
CA ASP A 26 13.20 23.22 11.11
C ASP A 26 14.68 23.62 10.86
N SER A 27 15.66 22.95 11.49
CA SER A 27 17.09 23.24 11.37
C SER A 27 17.84 22.37 10.34
N LYS A 28 17.19 21.36 9.74
CA LYS A 28 17.78 20.54 8.66
C LYS A 28 16.96 20.71 7.39
N ASP A 29 17.62 21.09 6.30
CA ASP A 29 17.02 20.95 4.98
C ASP A 29 16.80 19.44 4.75
N ASP A 30 15.54 19.05 4.52
CA ASP A 30 15.19 17.65 4.23
C ASP A 30 15.98 17.19 2.99
N PRO A 31 16.52 15.95 2.96
CA PRO A 31 17.35 15.48 1.85
C PRO A 31 16.55 15.22 0.56
N PHE A 32 15.23 15.11 0.67
CA PHE A 32 14.29 15.01 -0.45
C PHE A 32 12.97 15.69 -0.09
N TYR A 33 12.11 15.90 -1.08
CA TYR A 33 10.74 16.35 -0.92
C TYR A 33 9.76 15.48 -1.71
N LEU A 34 8.48 15.54 -1.35
CA LEU A 34 7.41 14.88 -2.10
C LEU A 34 6.93 15.84 -3.20
N ALA A 35 6.93 15.40 -4.45
CA ALA A 35 6.38 16.19 -5.54
C ALA A 35 4.86 16.15 -5.53
N ASP A 36 4.23 17.31 -5.73
CA ASP A 36 2.80 17.38 -6.01
C ASP A 36 2.51 16.68 -7.35
N ILE A 37 1.35 16.03 -7.44
CA ILE A 37 0.92 15.35 -8.66
C ILE A 37 -0.38 15.95 -9.16
N GLU A 38 -0.35 16.49 -10.38
CA GLU A 38 -1.47 17.27 -10.93
C GLU A 38 -1.85 18.44 -9.99
N ASP A 39 -0.84 19.12 -9.42
CA ASP A 39 -0.98 20.19 -8.42
C ASP A 39 -1.73 19.77 -7.14
N VAL A 40 -1.74 18.47 -6.83
CA VAL A 40 -2.27 17.91 -5.58
C VAL A 40 -1.14 17.36 -4.73
N GLU A 41 -1.02 17.89 -3.51
CA GLU A 41 -0.04 17.45 -2.51
C GLU A 41 -0.26 15.99 -2.11
N ALA A 42 0.85 15.26 -1.94
CA ALA A 42 0.86 13.88 -1.51
C ALA A 42 0.61 13.78 0.01
N THR A 43 -0.65 13.93 0.43
CA THR A 43 -1.07 13.83 1.84
C THR A 43 -2.04 12.68 2.05
N GLU A 44 -2.13 12.18 3.28
CA GLU A 44 -3.10 11.14 3.65
C GLU A 44 -4.53 11.61 3.38
N ASP A 45 -4.86 12.86 3.70
CA ASP A 45 -6.17 13.46 3.45
C ASP A 45 -6.53 13.44 1.95
N ASN A 46 -5.59 13.80 1.08
CA ASN A 46 -5.81 13.78 -0.38
C ASN A 46 -5.89 12.35 -0.95
N VAL A 47 -5.23 11.38 -0.32
CA VAL A 47 -5.41 9.97 -0.66
C VAL A 47 -6.80 9.48 -0.23
N VAL A 48 -7.21 9.76 1.01
CA VAL A 48 -8.50 9.33 1.55
C VAL A 48 -9.66 9.91 0.73
N ASN A 49 -9.64 11.21 0.46
CA ASN A 49 -10.71 11.90 -0.27
C ASN A 49 -10.71 11.62 -1.80
N GLY A 50 -9.65 10.99 -2.33
CA GLY A 50 -9.56 10.60 -3.74
C GLY A 50 -8.94 11.64 -4.67
N THR A 51 -8.46 12.79 -4.18
CA THR A 51 -7.88 13.85 -5.02
C THR A 51 -6.46 13.52 -5.47
N TYR A 52 -5.66 12.85 -4.64
CA TYR A 52 -4.30 12.45 -5.02
C TYR A 52 -4.32 11.24 -5.95
N VAL A 53 -3.98 11.44 -7.22
CA VAL A 53 -4.26 10.46 -8.28
C VAL A 53 -3.37 9.21 -8.29
N LEU A 54 -2.17 9.29 -7.69
CA LEU A 54 -1.29 8.14 -7.51
C LEU A 54 -1.64 7.42 -6.21
N GLN A 55 -2.77 6.72 -6.20
CA GLN A 55 -3.22 5.95 -5.05
C GLN A 55 -3.82 4.61 -5.47
N ARG A 56 -3.94 3.70 -4.50
CA ARG A 56 -4.57 2.40 -4.68
C ARG A 56 -5.33 1.98 -3.43
N ASN A 57 -6.39 1.20 -3.66
CA ASN A 57 -7.05 0.48 -2.58
C ASN A 57 -6.27 -0.81 -2.27
N LEU A 58 -6.16 -1.11 -0.99
CA LEU A 58 -5.76 -2.42 -0.48
C LEU A 58 -7.07 -3.17 -0.17
N ILE A 59 -7.25 -4.32 -0.79
CA ILE A 59 -8.53 -5.03 -0.84
C ILE A 59 -8.34 -6.50 -0.49
N LEU A 60 -9.28 -7.03 0.29
CA LEU A 60 -9.58 -8.45 0.38
C LEU A 60 -10.80 -8.74 -0.48
N ALA A 61 -10.66 -9.63 -1.45
CA ALA A 61 -11.74 -10.00 -2.36
C ALA A 61 -12.13 -11.46 -2.16
N VAL A 62 -13.44 -11.73 -2.01
CA VAL A 62 -13.98 -13.06 -1.73
C VAL A 62 -14.90 -13.54 -2.86
N PRO A 63 -14.97 -14.84 -3.16
CA PRO A 63 -15.91 -15.37 -4.15
C PRO A 63 -17.36 -15.09 -3.76
N THR A 64 -18.15 -14.57 -4.70
CA THR A 64 -19.60 -14.30 -4.52
C THR A 64 -20.42 -15.56 -4.24
N SER A 65 -19.91 -16.73 -4.61
CA SER A 65 -20.53 -18.03 -4.38
C SER A 65 -20.07 -18.74 -3.10
N GLN A 66 -19.22 -18.09 -2.28
CA GLN A 66 -18.72 -18.70 -1.05
C GLN A 66 -19.87 -18.95 -0.06
N SER A 67 -19.87 -20.11 0.59
CA SER A 67 -20.91 -20.50 1.55
C SER A 67 -20.39 -21.56 2.53
N GLY A 68 -21.17 -21.85 3.56
CA GLY A 68 -20.82 -22.83 4.60
C GLY A 68 -19.91 -22.27 5.69
N ASP A 69 -19.39 -23.17 6.53
CA ASP A 69 -18.66 -22.80 7.74
C ASP A 69 -17.39 -21.97 7.47
N THR A 70 -16.63 -22.30 6.41
CA THR A 70 -15.46 -21.51 6.00
C THR A 70 -15.84 -20.09 5.61
N SER A 71 -17.00 -19.86 5.00
CA SER A 71 -17.47 -18.52 4.63
C SER A 71 -17.74 -17.65 5.86
N VAL A 72 -18.25 -18.23 6.94
CA VAL A 72 -18.44 -17.51 8.22
C VAL A 72 -17.09 -17.10 8.80
N ALA A 73 -16.11 -18.02 8.83
CA ALA A 73 -14.78 -17.70 9.32
C ALA A 73 -14.03 -16.68 8.46
N VAL A 74 -14.20 -16.72 7.14
CA VAL A 74 -13.68 -15.70 6.21
C VAL A 74 -14.28 -14.34 6.51
N GLN A 75 -15.60 -14.26 6.69
CA GLN A 75 -16.25 -12.99 7.01
C GLN A 75 -15.83 -12.46 8.38
N ASP A 76 -15.65 -13.33 9.37
CA ASP A 76 -15.18 -12.94 10.70
C ASP A 76 -13.73 -12.42 10.68
N LEU A 77 -12.85 -13.04 9.89
CA LEU A 77 -11.50 -12.54 9.64
C LEU A 77 -11.54 -11.16 8.96
N ILE A 78 -12.40 -10.95 7.96
CA ILE A 78 -12.58 -9.63 7.35
C ILE A 78 -13.07 -8.61 8.39
N ASN A 79 -14.01 -9.00 9.26
CA ASN A 79 -14.47 -8.14 10.34
C ASN A 79 -13.36 -7.81 11.34
N TYR A 80 -12.45 -8.75 11.61
CA TYR A 80 -11.24 -8.47 12.39
C TYR A 80 -10.37 -7.43 11.70
N VAL A 81 -10.10 -7.56 10.40
CA VAL A 81 -9.30 -6.56 9.65
C VAL A 81 -9.96 -5.17 9.66
N LEU A 82 -11.30 -5.11 9.63
CA LEU A 82 -12.07 -3.87 9.69
C LEU A 82 -12.28 -3.31 11.11
N SER A 83 -11.90 -4.04 12.15
CA SER A 83 -12.01 -3.62 13.54
C SER A 83 -10.94 -2.59 13.94
N ALA A 84 -11.05 -2.01 15.13
CA ALA A 84 -10.02 -1.13 15.70
C ALA A 84 -8.65 -1.81 15.72
N GLU A 85 -8.59 -3.09 16.09
CA GLU A 85 -7.36 -3.88 16.15
C GLU A 85 -6.77 -4.11 14.76
N GLY A 86 -7.60 -4.46 13.77
CA GLY A 86 -7.17 -4.66 12.40
C GLY A 86 -6.72 -3.38 11.71
N GLN A 87 -7.43 -2.27 11.93
CA GLN A 87 -7.06 -0.97 11.37
C GLN A 87 -5.78 -0.41 12.01
N ALA A 88 -5.48 -0.73 13.27
CA ALA A 88 -4.20 -0.40 13.88
C ALA A 88 -3.03 -1.11 13.15
N ILE A 89 -3.18 -2.39 12.80
CA ILE A 89 -2.17 -3.13 12.02
C ILE A 89 -1.93 -2.47 10.65
N VAL A 90 -2.98 -1.96 9.99
CA VAL A 90 -2.84 -1.24 8.71
C VAL A 90 -1.93 -0.02 8.85
N VAL A 91 -2.13 0.79 9.91
CA VAL A 91 -1.31 1.97 10.20
C VAL A 91 0.12 1.59 10.60
N GLU A 92 0.29 0.56 11.43
CA GLU A 92 1.62 0.06 11.83
C GLU A 92 2.47 -0.42 10.64
N ASN A 93 1.80 -0.81 9.54
CA ASN A 93 2.42 -1.17 8.27
C ASN A 93 2.59 0.02 7.29
N ASP A 94 2.51 1.26 7.79
CA ASP A 94 2.70 2.51 7.04
C ASP A 94 1.65 2.74 5.92
N TYR A 95 0.44 2.18 6.09
CA TYR A 95 -0.70 2.41 5.19
C TYR A 95 -1.82 3.20 5.87
N ILE A 96 -2.72 3.74 5.07
CA ILE A 96 -3.80 4.60 5.55
C ILE A 96 -5.01 3.75 5.92
N ALA A 97 -5.43 3.82 7.18
CA ALA A 97 -6.66 3.19 7.65
C ALA A 97 -7.89 3.79 6.96
N ILE A 98 -8.89 2.95 6.69
CA ILE A 98 -10.15 3.38 6.05
C ILE A 98 -11.22 3.78 7.08
N ASN A 99 -11.03 3.45 8.35
CA ASN A 99 -11.92 3.84 9.43
C ASN A 99 -11.13 4.02 10.73
N SER A 100 -10.84 5.28 11.09
CA SER A 100 -10.17 5.63 12.34
C SER A 100 -11.04 5.44 13.59
N ASP A 101 -12.36 5.33 13.43
CA ASP A 101 -13.34 5.13 14.51
C ASP A 101 -13.92 3.70 14.50
N ALA A 102 -13.15 2.73 13.98
CA ALA A 102 -13.58 1.34 13.95
C ALA A 102 -13.90 0.81 15.36
N SER A 103 -14.94 -0.03 15.45
CA SER A 103 -15.30 -0.68 16.71
C SER A 103 -14.32 -1.81 17.03
N ALA A 104 -14.14 -2.09 18.32
CA ALA A 104 -13.35 -3.24 18.76
C ALA A 104 -13.90 -4.55 18.19
N TYR A 105 -13.00 -5.46 17.84
CA TYR A 105 -13.34 -6.74 17.27
C TYR A 105 -14.23 -7.57 18.21
N THR A 106 -15.26 -8.20 17.63
CA THR A 106 -16.11 -9.19 18.30
C THR A 106 -16.22 -10.39 17.40
N SER A 107 -15.86 -11.57 17.93
CA SER A 107 -15.92 -12.80 17.16
C SER A 107 -17.34 -13.29 16.92
N SER A 108 -17.53 -13.89 15.75
CA SER A 108 -18.78 -14.52 15.31
C SER A 108 -18.62 -16.00 14.90
N ILE A 109 -17.43 -16.59 15.07
CA ILE A 109 -17.19 -18.00 14.73
C ILE A 109 -17.56 -18.96 15.87
N ASP A 110 -17.87 -20.20 15.50
CA ASP A 110 -18.12 -21.31 16.44
C ASP A 110 -16.80 -21.98 16.83
N ASP A 111 -16.37 -21.76 18.07
CA ASP A 111 -15.14 -22.32 18.67
C ASP A 111 -15.10 -23.85 18.69
N SER A 112 -16.24 -24.54 18.53
CA SER A 112 -16.29 -26.00 18.53
C SER A 112 -15.89 -26.62 17.17
N LYS A 113 -15.77 -25.81 16.12
CA LYS A 113 -15.37 -26.22 14.78
C LYS A 113 -13.91 -25.87 14.51
N SER A 114 -13.35 -26.45 13.46
CA SER A 114 -12.03 -26.09 12.94
C SER A 114 -12.14 -25.50 11.55
N TYR A 115 -11.40 -24.42 11.29
CA TYR A 115 -11.44 -23.70 10.03
C TYR A 115 -10.04 -23.63 9.41
N THR A 116 -9.99 -23.72 8.09
CA THR A 116 -8.80 -23.42 7.30
C THR A 116 -9.16 -22.36 6.28
N ILE A 117 -8.42 -21.26 6.26
CA ILE A 117 -8.62 -20.14 5.33
C ILE A 117 -7.40 -20.04 4.43
N THR A 118 -7.60 -20.16 3.12
CA THR A 118 -6.53 -20.02 2.12
C THR A 118 -6.56 -18.63 1.50
N ILE A 119 -5.47 -17.89 1.62
CA ILE A 119 -5.34 -16.50 1.16
C ILE A 119 -4.22 -16.42 0.12
N GLN A 120 -4.48 -15.79 -1.03
CA GLN A 120 -3.44 -15.59 -2.05
C GLN A 120 -3.50 -14.19 -2.66
N GLY A 121 -2.36 -13.64 -3.05
CA GLY A 121 -2.33 -12.47 -3.94
C GLY A 121 -1.23 -11.46 -3.65
N SER A 122 -1.62 -10.19 -3.53
CA SER A 122 -0.74 -9.02 -3.51
C SER A 122 0.41 -9.14 -2.50
N THR A 123 1.63 -8.90 -2.98
CA THR A 123 2.84 -8.76 -2.17
C THR A 123 2.83 -7.48 -1.33
N THR A 124 2.05 -6.47 -1.72
CA THR A 124 1.87 -5.22 -0.94
C THR A 124 1.01 -5.45 0.29
N VAL A 125 -0.07 -6.24 0.15
CA VAL A 125 -1.02 -6.51 1.24
C VAL A 125 -0.50 -7.60 2.19
N ASN A 126 0.47 -8.40 1.75
CA ASN A 126 1.01 -9.52 2.52
C ASN A 126 1.52 -9.14 3.91
N PRO A 127 2.32 -8.07 4.13
CA PRO A 127 2.79 -7.70 5.47
C PRO A 127 1.64 -7.50 6.47
N ILE A 128 0.59 -6.76 6.08
CA ILE A 128 -0.63 -6.57 6.88
C ILE A 128 -1.24 -7.93 7.21
N MET A 129 -1.40 -8.80 6.21
CA MET A 129 -2.10 -10.07 6.42
C MET A 129 -1.30 -11.09 7.24
N MET A 130 0.03 -11.04 7.25
CA MET A 130 0.87 -11.86 8.13
C MET A 130 0.71 -11.46 9.61
N GLU A 131 0.61 -10.16 9.90
CA GLU A 131 0.37 -9.66 11.24
C GLU A 131 -1.07 -9.94 11.70
N VAL A 132 -2.04 -9.76 10.80
CA VAL A 132 -3.44 -10.18 11.01
C VAL A 132 -3.53 -11.67 11.29
N GLU A 133 -2.86 -12.52 10.52
CA GLU A 133 -2.81 -13.97 10.76
C GLU A 133 -2.32 -14.28 12.17
N THR A 134 -1.16 -13.71 12.55
CA THR A 134 -0.56 -13.91 13.87
C THR A 134 -1.52 -13.49 14.99
N ALA A 135 -2.13 -12.31 14.88
CA ALA A 135 -3.02 -11.77 15.90
C ALA A 135 -4.35 -12.51 15.97
N TYR A 136 -4.92 -12.90 14.82
CA TYR A 136 -6.19 -13.59 14.74
C TYR A 136 -6.10 -15.04 15.21
N GLU A 137 -5.06 -15.79 14.83
CA GLU A 137 -4.85 -17.16 15.33
C GLU A 137 -4.55 -17.21 16.83
N ALA A 138 -3.96 -16.15 17.39
CA ALA A 138 -3.78 -16.01 18.84
C ALA A 138 -5.12 -15.86 19.59
N LEU A 139 -6.14 -15.30 18.95
CA LEU A 139 -7.50 -15.23 19.47
C LEU A 139 -8.28 -16.54 19.20
N HIS A 140 -8.02 -17.18 18.06
CA HIS A 140 -8.78 -18.31 17.54
C HIS A 140 -7.90 -19.52 17.25
N SER A 141 -7.58 -20.29 18.30
CA SER A 141 -6.73 -21.49 18.17
C SER A 141 -7.30 -22.61 17.28
N ASN A 142 -8.57 -22.49 16.87
CA ASN A 142 -9.28 -23.40 15.97
C ASN A 142 -9.28 -22.95 14.51
N VAL A 143 -8.64 -21.83 14.19
CA VAL A 143 -8.46 -21.32 12.82
C VAL A 143 -7.01 -21.54 12.41
N ASN A 144 -6.81 -21.98 11.16
CA ASN A 144 -5.52 -22.00 10.49
C ASN A 144 -5.59 -21.17 9.21
N ILE A 145 -4.70 -20.20 9.06
CA ILE A 145 -4.59 -19.36 7.87
C ILE A 145 -3.38 -19.83 7.05
N ASN A 146 -3.50 -19.82 5.73
CA ASN A 146 -2.41 -20.11 4.80
C ASN A 146 -2.30 -18.99 3.79
N ILE A 147 -1.22 -18.21 3.85
CA ILE A 147 -1.01 -17.04 2.99
C ILE A 147 0.03 -17.34 1.91
N THR A 148 -0.26 -16.98 0.66
CA THR A 148 0.71 -16.98 -0.45
C THR A 148 0.75 -15.64 -1.15
N ALA A 149 1.91 -14.97 -1.11
CA ALA A 149 2.15 -13.74 -1.86
C ALA A 149 2.66 -14.05 -3.28
N ASN A 150 1.81 -13.88 -4.29
CA ASN A 150 2.10 -14.21 -5.68
C ASN A 150 1.54 -13.20 -6.71
N GLY A 151 1.09 -12.03 -6.23
CA GLY A 151 0.58 -10.91 -7.03
C GLY A 151 -0.96 -10.87 -7.14
N SER A 152 -1.52 -9.66 -7.21
CA SER A 152 -2.97 -9.41 -7.18
C SER A 152 -3.75 -10.19 -8.26
N GLY A 153 -3.22 -10.27 -9.48
CA GLY A 153 -3.86 -11.01 -10.58
C GLY A 153 -3.90 -12.52 -10.33
N THR A 154 -2.82 -13.09 -9.80
CA THR A 154 -2.75 -14.51 -9.43
C THR A 154 -3.73 -14.82 -8.30
N GLY A 155 -3.78 -13.97 -7.27
CA GLY A 155 -4.73 -14.09 -6.16
C GLY A 155 -6.19 -14.03 -6.62
N ALA A 156 -6.53 -13.05 -7.45
CA ALA A 156 -7.88 -12.93 -8.02
C ALA A 156 -8.27 -14.18 -8.84
N ALA A 157 -7.35 -14.69 -9.67
CA ALA A 157 -7.58 -15.92 -10.43
C ALA A 157 -7.75 -17.15 -9.53
N ALA A 158 -6.99 -17.26 -8.44
CA ALA A 158 -7.11 -18.33 -7.46
C ALA A 158 -8.48 -18.30 -6.77
N ALA A 159 -8.94 -17.14 -6.30
CA ALA A 159 -10.25 -16.99 -5.66
C ALA A 159 -11.39 -17.29 -6.66
N MET A 160 -11.34 -16.76 -7.88
CA MET A 160 -12.36 -17.04 -8.90
C MET A 160 -12.45 -18.51 -9.31
N SER A 161 -11.38 -19.28 -9.15
CA SER A 161 -11.32 -20.72 -9.45
C SER A 161 -11.56 -21.61 -8.22
N GLY A 162 -11.81 -21.02 -7.04
CA GLY A 162 -12.03 -21.75 -5.80
C GLY A 162 -10.76 -22.34 -5.18
N ASN A 163 -9.58 -21.91 -5.63
CA ASN A 163 -8.28 -22.34 -5.09
C ASN A 163 -7.80 -21.43 -3.93
N ALA A 164 -8.52 -20.35 -3.64
CA ALA A 164 -8.33 -19.50 -2.49
C ALA A 164 -9.70 -19.03 -1.96
N ASP A 165 -9.80 -18.84 -0.66
CA ASP A 165 -10.98 -18.29 0.01
C ASP A 165 -11.00 -16.76 -0.06
N ILE A 166 -9.81 -16.15 -0.01
CA ILE A 166 -9.60 -14.71 -0.07
C ILE A 166 -8.49 -14.40 -1.07
N ALA A 167 -8.74 -13.44 -1.95
CA ALA A 167 -7.72 -12.81 -2.78
C ALA A 167 -7.26 -11.48 -2.15
N MET A 168 -5.95 -11.29 -2.04
CA MET A 168 -5.36 -10.00 -1.67
C MET A 168 -5.08 -9.19 -2.94
N LEU A 169 -5.57 -7.95 -3.00
CA LEU A 169 -5.38 -7.06 -4.14
C LEU A 169 -4.87 -5.69 -3.68
N SER A 170 -3.90 -5.14 -4.38
CA SER A 170 -3.41 -3.76 -4.21
C SER A 170 -3.82 -2.88 -5.39
N ARG A 171 -5.06 -3.09 -5.84
CA ARG A 171 -5.75 -2.39 -6.93
C ARG A 171 -7.22 -2.74 -6.85
N ASP A 172 -8.05 -1.96 -7.54
CA ASP A 172 -9.45 -2.30 -7.70
C ASP A 172 -9.63 -3.58 -8.53
N LEU A 173 -10.80 -4.20 -8.37
CA LEU A 173 -11.22 -5.32 -9.20
C LEU A 173 -11.36 -4.86 -10.65
N LYS A 174 -10.84 -5.68 -11.57
CA LYS A 174 -11.17 -5.56 -12.99
C LYS A 174 -12.64 -5.94 -13.19
N SER A 175 -13.27 -5.44 -14.24
CA SER A 175 -14.69 -5.75 -14.52
C SER A 175 -14.97 -7.26 -14.55
N SER A 176 -14.08 -8.05 -15.15
CA SER A 176 -14.19 -9.52 -15.18
C SER A 176 -14.03 -10.20 -13.82
N GLU A 177 -13.29 -9.58 -12.89
CA GLU A 177 -13.12 -10.09 -11.53
C GLU A 177 -14.34 -9.75 -10.67
N ALA A 178 -14.88 -8.54 -10.82
CA ALA A 178 -16.07 -8.06 -10.11
C ALA A 178 -17.35 -8.86 -10.41
N GLU A 179 -17.40 -9.58 -11.54
CA GLU A 179 -18.49 -10.53 -11.83
C GLU A 179 -18.54 -11.73 -10.88
N LYS A 180 -17.41 -12.06 -10.23
CA LYS A 180 -17.25 -13.27 -9.41
C LYS A 180 -16.76 -13.00 -8.01
N LEU A 181 -16.14 -11.85 -7.76
CA LEU A 181 -15.57 -11.48 -6.48
C LEU A 181 -16.28 -10.26 -5.91
N THR A 182 -16.46 -10.25 -4.59
CA THR A 182 -16.84 -9.06 -3.82
C THR A 182 -15.60 -8.52 -3.14
N ALA A 183 -15.32 -7.22 -3.32
CA ALA A 183 -14.18 -6.54 -2.72
C ALA A 183 -14.57 -5.86 -1.41
N THR A 184 -13.71 -6.00 -0.41
CA THR A 184 -13.70 -5.20 0.80
C THR A 184 -12.39 -4.43 0.86
N SER A 185 -12.44 -3.09 0.83
CA SER A 185 -11.25 -2.29 1.11
C SER A 185 -10.88 -2.48 2.57
N ILE A 186 -9.59 -2.60 2.84
CA ILE A 186 -9.03 -2.76 4.19
C ILE A 186 -8.06 -1.63 4.56
N GLY A 187 -7.62 -0.86 3.55
CA GLY A 187 -6.63 0.19 3.66
C GLY A 187 -6.48 0.93 2.35
N LYS A 188 -5.81 2.07 2.40
CA LYS A 188 -5.38 2.84 1.23
C LYS A 188 -3.87 3.03 1.24
N ASP A 189 -3.31 3.19 0.06
CA ASP A 189 -1.90 3.51 -0.12
C ASP A 189 -1.77 4.61 -1.18
N GLY A 190 -1.17 5.73 -0.79
CA GLY A 190 -0.67 6.73 -1.74
C GLY A 190 0.71 6.30 -2.25
N ILE A 191 1.03 6.59 -3.50
CA ILE A 191 2.39 6.39 -4.03
C ILE A 191 2.98 7.79 -4.22
N ALA A 192 3.90 8.15 -3.32
CA ALA A 192 4.57 9.44 -3.35
C ALA A 192 5.68 9.41 -4.41
N ILE A 193 5.77 10.47 -5.21
CA ILE A 193 6.98 10.75 -5.99
C ILE A 193 7.94 11.53 -5.08
N ILE A 194 9.13 10.98 -4.89
CA ILE A 194 10.19 11.56 -4.06
C ILE A 194 11.31 12.09 -4.94
N ILE A 195 11.73 13.33 -4.70
CA ILE A 195 12.78 14.01 -5.46
C ILE A 195 13.85 14.52 -4.49
N ASN A 196 15.11 14.24 -4.76
CA ASN A 196 16.22 14.77 -3.95
C ASN A 196 16.21 16.31 -3.94
N SER A 197 16.49 16.90 -2.78
CA SER A 197 16.40 18.36 -2.55
C SER A 197 17.44 19.19 -3.32
N SER A 198 18.40 18.56 -3.99
CA SER A 198 19.30 19.25 -4.92
C SER A 198 18.58 19.75 -6.18
N VAL A 199 17.38 19.25 -6.47
CA VAL A 199 16.58 19.66 -7.64
C VAL A 199 15.86 20.96 -7.32
N SER A 200 16.21 22.04 -8.03
CA SER A 200 15.55 23.33 -7.89
C SER A 200 14.48 23.55 -8.97
N GLY A 201 13.40 24.28 -8.64
CA GLY A 201 12.39 24.73 -9.61
C GLY A 201 11.31 23.73 -10.01
N VAL A 202 11.32 22.50 -9.47
CA VAL A 202 10.34 21.44 -9.81
C VAL A 202 9.64 20.93 -8.56
N SER A 203 8.50 21.52 -8.18
CA SER A 203 7.71 21.09 -7.00
C SER A 203 6.47 20.26 -7.35
N SER A 204 5.99 20.34 -8.60
CA SER A 204 4.79 19.67 -9.09
C SER A 204 5.08 18.99 -10.43
N LEU A 205 4.50 17.81 -10.64
CA LEU A 205 4.57 17.05 -11.88
C LEU A 205 3.17 16.60 -12.31
N THR A 206 2.89 16.68 -13.61
CA THR A 206 1.74 15.98 -14.20
C THR A 206 2.04 14.48 -14.31
N LEU A 207 1.00 13.65 -14.35
CA LEU A 207 1.14 12.21 -14.62
C LEU A 207 1.82 11.95 -15.96
N ALA A 208 1.59 12.82 -16.96
CA ALA A 208 2.25 12.73 -18.26
C ALA A 208 3.77 12.96 -18.15
N GLN A 209 4.21 13.91 -17.31
CA GLN A 209 5.63 14.12 -17.03
C GLN A 209 6.23 12.94 -16.26
N VAL A 210 5.54 12.44 -15.22
CA VAL A 210 5.99 11.24 -14.48
C VAL A 210 6.16 10.06 -15.45
N ALA A 211 5.16 9.76 -16.29
CA ALA A 211 5.25 8.72 -17.29
C ALA A 211 6.39 8.94 -18.30
N SER A 212 6.64 10.19 -18.71
CA SER A 212 7.72 10.55 -19.64
C SER A 212 9.11 10.42 -19.01
N ILE A 213 9.24 10.66 -17.70
CA ILE A 213 10.46 10.38 -16.94
C ILE A 213 10.69 8.87 -16.91
N TYR A 214 9.67 8.10 -16.49
CA TYR A 214 9.80 6.66 -16.32
C TYR A 214 9.92 5.85 -17.62
N ASN A 215 9.49 6.40 -18.77
CA ASN A 215 9.73 5.79 -20.08
C ASN A 215 11.03 6.29 -20.77
N GLY A 216 11.78 7.19 -20.13
CA GLY A 216 13.05 7.71 -20.64
C GLY A 216 12.92 8.77 -21.74
N THR A 217 11.75 9.37 -21.94
CA THR A 217 11.57 10.52 -22.86
C THR A 217 12.10 11.81 -22.22
N ILE A 218 11.91 11.97 -20.92
CA ILE A 218 12.49 13.04 -20.11
C ILE A 218 13.63 12.42 -19.31
N THR A 219 14.85 12.90 -19.56
CA THR A 219 16.07 12.38 -18.94
C THR A 219 16.90 13.47 -18.26
N ASN A 220 16.48 14.73 -18.34
CA ASN A 220 17.19 15.87 -17.77
C ASN A 220 16.18 16.86 -17.15
N TRP A 221 16.50 17.38 -15.96
CA TRP A 221 15.63 18.27 -15.19
C TRP A 221 15.29 19.58 -15.89
N SER A 222 16.14 20.06 -16.80
CA SER A 222 15.88 21.27 -17.59
C SER A 222 14.65 21.14 -18.50
N GLN A 223 14.27 19.91 -18.88
CA GLN A 223 13.05 19.63 -19.65
C GLN A 223 11.77 19.86 -18.82
N LEU A 224 11.90 19.97 -17.50
CA LEU A 224 10.83 20.20 -16.52
C LEU A 224 10.91 21.61 -15.90
N GLY A 225 11.86 22.44 -16.35
CA GLY A 225 12.09 23.78 -15.80
C GLY A 225 13.06 23.84 -14.62
N GLY A 226 13.73 22.73 -14.29
CA GLY A 226 14.80 22.68 -13.30
C GLY A 226 16.20 22.90 -13.90
N ASP A 227 17.21 22.43 -13.17
CA ASP A 227 18.62 22.55 -13.55
C ASP A 227 18.99 21.71 -14.79
N ASP A 228 20.01 22.12 -15.55
CA ASP A 228 20.56 21.31 -16.66
C ASP A 228 21.41 20.16 -16.11
N LYS A 229 20.72 19.12 -15.64
CA LYS A 229 21.25 17.95 -14.94
C LYS A 229 20.47 16.70 -15.32
N ASP A 230 21.21 15.63 -15.55
CA ASP A 230 20.61 14.32 -15.84
C ASP A 230 19.81 13.81 -14.65
N ILE A 231 18.72 13.11 -14.94
CA ILE A 231 17.85 12.50 -13.94
C ILE A 231 18.44 11.15 -13.52
N ASP A 232 18.71 10.98 -12.24
CA ASP A 232 18.99 9.67 -11.66
C ASP A 232 17.67 8.94 -11.36
N LEU A 233 17.21 8.18 -12.36
CA LEU A 233 15.90 7.52 -12.34
C LEU A 233 15.92 6.28 -11.45
N CYS A 234 15.19 6.33 -10.33
CA CYS A 234 15.08 5.22 -9.38
C CYS A 234 13.70 4.55 -9.44
N GLY A 235 13.68 3.24 -9.23
CA GLY A 235 12.45 2.46 -9.08
C GLY A 235 12.69 1.14 -8.37
N ARG A 236 11.63 0.38 -8.16
CA ARG A 236 11.73 -0.93 -7.47
C ARG A 236 11.93 -2.06 -8.47
N GLU A 237 12.46 -3.19 -8.01
CA GLU A 237 12.53 -4.41 -8.83
C GLU A 237 11.13 -4.92 -9.26
N SER A 238 11.07 -5.71 -10.33
CA SER A 238 9.79 -6.15 -10.95
C SER A 238 8.86 -6.98 -10.06
N SER A 239 9.39 -7.59 -8.99
CA SER A 239 8.64 -8.31 -7.95
C SER A 239 7.92 -7.36 -6.97
N SER A 240 8.26 -6.06 -6.98
CA SER A 240 7.70 -5.08 -6.06
C SER A 240 6.23 -4.80 -6.36
N GLY A 241 5.38 -4.98 -5.35
CA GLY A 241 3.98 -4.64 -5.45
C GLY A 241 3.73 -3.13 -5.63
N THR A 242 4.58 -2.26 -5.08
CA THR A 242 4.51 -0.80 -5.29
C THR A 242 4.83 -0.44 -6.74
N ARG A 243 5.84 -1.08 -7.36
CA ARG A 243 6.14 -0.90 -8.79
C ARG A 243 4.96 -1.32 -9.66
N GLY A 244 4.43 -2.52 -9.42
CA GLY A 244 3.31 -3.03 -10.20
C GLY A 244 2.11 -2.09 -10.17
N ALA A 245 1.78 -1.53 -9.00
CA ALA A 245 0.68 -0.57 -8.91
C ALA A 245 1.01 0.79 -9.53
N PHE A 246 2.23 1.31 -9.32
CA PHE A 246 2.67 2.55 -9.95
C PHE A 246 2.54 2.48 -11.49
N GLU A 247 3.05 1.41 -12.09
CA GLU A 247 2.96 1.20 -13.54
C GLU A 247 1.53 0.99 -14.02
N GLU A 248 0.70 0.25 -13.28
CA GLU A 248 -0.72 0.01 -13.63
C GLU A 248 -1.54 1.31 -13.56
N ILE A 249 -1.31 2.15 -12.54
CA ILE A 249 -1.96 3.47 -12.42
C ILE A 249 -1.57 4.37 -13.59
N LEU A 250 -0.27 4.44 -13.91
CA LEU A 250 0.20 5.23 -15.07
C LEU A 250 -0.36 4.70 -16.38
N ALA A 251 -0.35 3.38 -16.61
CA ALA A 251 -0.89 2.78 -17.83
C ALA A 251 -2.41 3.02 -17.97
N GLY A 252 -3.14 3.08 -16.86
CA GLY A 252 -4.58 3.36 -16.83
C GLY A 252 -4.94 4.83 -17.04
N LYS A 253 -4.03 5.77 -16.73
CA LYS A 253 -4.28 7.22 -16.76
C LYS A 253 -3.53 7.97 -17.87
N VAL A 254 -2.43 7.41 -18.38
CA VAL A 254 -1.56 8.04 -19.38
C VAL A 254 -1.49 7.18 -20.63
N SER A 255 -2.11 7.67 -21.71
CA SER A 255 -2.12 6.97 -23.00
C SER A 255 -0.70 6.73 -23.52
N GLY A 256 -0.41 5.47 -23.88
CA GLY A 256 0.88 5.06 -24.45
C GLY A 256 1.92 4.64 -23.42
N PHE A 257 1.67 4.80 -22.12
CA PHE A 257 2.50 4.20 -21.07
C PHE A 257 2.11 2.75 -20.85
N SER A 258 3.09 1.88 -20.63
CA SER A 258 2.92 0.50 -20.18
C SER A 258 4.12 0.04 -19.36
N SER A 259 3.97 -1.04 -18.59
CA SER A 259 5.08 -1.69 -17.89
C SER A 259 6.26 -2.03 -18.80
N SER A 260 6.01 -2.37 -20.07
CA SER A 260 7.07 -2.67 -21.05
C SER A 260 7.75 -1.42 -21.61
N SER A 261 7.22 -0.24 -21.34
CA SER A 261 7.81 1.06 -21.75
C SER A 261 8.72 1.66 -20.70
N VAL A 262 8.79 1.08 -19.49
CA VAL A 262 9.68 1.55 -18.42
C VAL A 262 11.14 1.50 -18.91
N SER A 263 11.87 2.59 -18.69
CA SER A 263 13.23 2.76 -19.18
C SER A 263 14.17 1.71 -18.59
N SER A 264 15.00 1.10 -19.44
CA SER A 264 16.07 0.21 -19.00
C SER A 264 17.21 0.94 -18.27
N SER A 265 17.20 2.27 -18.24
CA SER A 265 18.15 3.08 -17.46
C SER A 265 17.73 3.29 -16.00
N MET A 266 16.54 2.82 -15.60
CA MET A 266 16.07 2.94 -14.23
C MET A 266 16.92 2.06 -13.30
N ASN A 267 17.46 2.68 -12.25
CA ASN A 267 18.11 1.98 -11.15
C ASN A 267 17.05 1.21 -10.34
N GLU A 268 17.16 -0.12 -10.29
CA GLU A 268 16.21 -0.97 -9.56
C GLU A 268 16.68 -1.28 -8.14
N PHE A 269 15.82 -1.05 -7.16
CA PHE A 269 16.08 -1.30 -5.74
C PHE A 269 15.18 -2.40 -5.18
N SER A 270 15.76 -3.26 -4.33
CA SER A 270 15.06 -4.41 -3.74
C SER A 270 14.11 -4.04 -2.60
N SER A 271 14.27 -2.86 -1.97
CA SER A 271 13.40 -2.39 -0.88
C SER A 271 13.10 -0.88 -0.98
N ASN A 272 12.02 -0.44 -0.30
CA ASN A 272 11.71 1.00 -0.20
C ASN A 272 12.82 1.76 0.53
N ASN A 273 13.37 1.19 1.61
CA ASN A 273 14.46 1.82 2.36
C ASN A 273 15.73 1.97 1.52
N ALA A 274 16.07 0.98 0.68
CA ALA A 274 17.24 1.08 -0.19
C ALA A 274 17.06 2.17 -1.25
N LEU A 275 15.85 2.29 -1.81
CA LEU A 275 15.51 3.35 -2.76
C LEU A 275 15.55 4.74 -2.09
N LEU A 276 14.95 4.88 -0.90
CA LEU A 276 14.98 6.11 -0.11
C LEU A 276 16.40 6.54 0.22
N SER A 277 17.20 5.64 0.79
CA SER A 277 18.59 5.95 1.14
C SER A 277 19.42 6.35 -0.08
N HIS A 278 19.15 5.78 -1.26
CA HIS A 278 19.81 6.23 -2.48
C HIS A 278 19.40 7.66 -2.85
N ILE A 279 18.10 7.96 -2.80
CA ILE A 279 17.58 9.29 -3.13
C ILE A 279 18.08 10.34 -2.16
N GLU A 280 18.14 10.05 -0.86
CA GLU A 280 18.67 10.95 0.16
C GLU A 280 20.13 11.36 -0.10
N ASN A 281 20.91 10.49 -0.74
CA ASN A 281 22.36 10.65 -0.87
C ASN A 281 22.84 10.89 -2.32
N THR A 282 21.91 10.97 -3.27
CA THR A 282 22.23 11.12 -4.70
C THR A 282 21.50 12.33 -5.26
N ASP A 283 22.26 13.39 -5.53
CA ASP A 283 21.76 14.59 -6.18
C ASP A 283 20.99 14.24 -7.47
N TYR A 284 19.93 15.00 -7.73
CA TYR A 284 19.13 14.91 -8.97
C TYR A 284 18.41 13.58 -9.19
N SER A 285 18.24 12.79 -8.13
CA SER A 285 17.48 11.54 -8.16
C SER A 285 15.99 11.74 -7.95
N ILE A 286 15.21 10.83 -8.56
CA ILE A 286 13.76 10.73 -8.44
C ILE A 286 13.35 9.28 -8.28
N GLY A 287 12.36 9.03 -7.42
CA GLY A 287 11.78 7.70 -7.25
C GLY A 287 10.34 7.73 -6.79
N TYR A 288 9.83 6.55 -6.43
CA TYR A 288 8.53 6.40 -5.80
C TYR A 288 8.57 5.41 -4.63
N VAL A 289 7.76 5.68 -3.61
CA VAL A 289 7.51 4.78 -2.47
C VAL A 289 6.06 4.93 -1.99
N SER A 290 5.62 4.02 -1.12
CA SER A 290 4.36 4.21 -0.39
C SER A 290 4.41 5.49 0.44
N LEU A 291 3.31 6.23 0.49
CA LEU A 291 3.24 7.56 1.07
C LEU A 291 3.56 7.55 2.56
N GLY A 292 3.01 6.60 3.34
CA GLY A 292 3.31 6.51 4.77
C GLY A 292 4.80 6.32 5.05
N ILE A 293 5.49 5.54 4.22
CA ILE A 293 6.95 5.37 4.30
C ILE A 293 7.67 6.70 4.00
N ALA A 294 7.21 7.46 3.00
CA ALA A 294 7.80 8.75 2.65
C ALA A 294 7.61 9.79 3.77
N LEU A 295 6.40 9.89 4.32
CA LEU A 295 6.06 10.82 5.39
C LEU A 295 6.89 10.53 6.64
N LYS A 296 6.96 9.27 7.06
CA LYS A 296 7.77 8.83 8.21
C LYS A 296 9.27 9.08 8.06
N ALA A 297 9.78 9.14 6.83
CA ALA A 297 11.17 9.48 6.58
C ALA A 297 11.44 11.00 6.64
N LEU A 298 10.40 11.83 6.60
CA LEU A 298 10.45 13.29 6.72
C LEU A 298 10.14 13.81 8.15
N GLU A 299 9.85 12.91 9.08
CA GLU A 299 9.63 13.17 10.52
C GLU A 299 10.95 13.21 11.31
#